data_AF-A0A142FSY7-F1
#
_entry.id   AF-A0A142FSY7-F1
#
_cell.length_a   1.000
_cell.length_b   1.000
_cell.length_c   1.000
_cell.angle_alpha   90.00
_cell.angle_beta   90.00
_cell.angle_gamma   90.00
#
_symmetry.space_group_name_H-M   'P 1'
#
loop_
_entity.id
_entity.type
_entity.pdbx_description
1 polymer ?
#
loop_
_entity_poly.entity_id
_entity_poly.type
_entity_poly.pdbx_seq_one_letter_code
_entity_poly.pdbx_strand_id
1 'polypeptide(L)'
;MFISSSGVGRSTQQARYNLLQLIDSLYEYRSIILTTTKNLISWGEFFHDDNVEVPIIDRTIHHSHFLCWEAKLSTEAESYKIHDEEWAK
;
A
#
# COMPACT_ATOMS: atom_id res chain seq x y z
N MET A 1 -5.86 3.07 8.84
CA MET A 1 -6.09 1.66 8.44
C MET A 1 -4.76 1.14 7.92
N PHE A 2 -4.10 0.27 8.69
CA PHE A 2 -2.86 -0.38 8.26
C PHE A 2 -3.23 -1.57 7.38
N ILE A 3 -2.97 -1.48 6.08
CA ILE A 3 -2.96 -2.65 5.21
C ILE A 3 -1.61 -3.33 5.46
N SER A 4 -1.58 -4.23 6.45
CA SER A 4 -0.38 -4.88 6.98
C SER A 4 0.45 -5.58 5.89
N SER A 5 1.78 -5.48 6.01
CA SER A 5 2.78 -5.99 5.07
C SER A 5 3.07 -7.50 5.17
N SER A 6 2.36 -8.27 6.00
CA SER A 6 2.65 -9.70 6.21
C SER A 6 1.62 -10.69 5.67
N GLY A 7 0.65 -10.24 4.87
CA GLY A 7 -0.24 -11.17 4.18
C GLY A 7 -1.08 -10.49 3.11
N VAL A 8 -1.01 -11.01 1.88
CA VAL A 8 -1.99 -10.77 0.81
C VAL A 8 -3.30 -11.43 1.22
N GLY A 9 -3.94 -10.91 2.28
CA GLY A 9 -5.28 -11.27 2.68
C GLY A 9 -6.24 -10.40 1.87
N ARG A 10 -7.17 -11.02 1.15
CA ARG A 10 -8.29 -10.30 0.52
C ARG A 10 -8.97 -9.48 1.61
N SER A 11 -9.13 -8.17 1.42
CA SER A 11 -9.95 -7.36 2.33
C SER A 11 -11.33 -8.00 2.37
N THR A 12 -11.87 -8.28 3.56
CA THR A 12 -13.26 -8.75 3.64
C THR A 12 -14.19 -7.67 3.11
N GLN A 13 -15.34 -8.06 2.55
CA GLN A 13 -16.35 -7.11 2.08
C GLN A 13 -16.70 -6.07 3.16
N GLN A 14 -16.84 -6.52 4.42
CA GLN A 14 -17.10 -5.63 5.55
C GLN A 14 -15.99 -4.59 5.76
N ALA A 15 -14.72 -4.97 5.64
CA ALA A 15 -13.60 -4.03 5.80
C ALA A 15 -13.62 -2.94 4.71
N ARG A 16 -14.02 -3.28 3.49
CA ARG A 16 -14.16 -2.32 2.39
C ARG A 16 -15.31 -1.33 2.62
N TYR A 17 -16.46 -1.83 3.09
CA TYR A 17 -17.58 -0.95 3.47
C TYR A 17 -17.25 -0.03 4.64
N ASN A 18 -16.50 -0.52 5.64
CA ASN A 18 -16.05 0.32 6.75
C ASN A 18 -15.05 1.39 6.28
N LEU A 19 -14.17 1.06 5.34
CA LEU A 19 -13.25 2.01 4.74
C LEU A 19 -14.00 3.10 3.97
N LEU A 20 -14.99 2.72 3.16
CA LEU A 20 -15.83 3.68 2.44
C LEU A 20 -16.52 4.64 3.42
N GLN A 21 -17.16 4.12 4.48
CA GLN A 21 -17.83 4.96 5.49
C GLN A 21 -16.86 5.92 6.19
N LEU A 22 -15.64 5.45 6.50
CA LEU A 22 -14.61 6.29 7.08
C LEU A 22 -14.20 7.43 6.13
N ILE A 23 -13.95 7.11 4.86
CA ILE A 23 -13.58 8.10 3.84
C ILE A 23 -14.72 9.09 3.65
N ASP A 24 -15.96 8.64 3.53
CA ASP A 24 -17.15 9.49 3.41
C ASP A 24 -17.29 10.47 4.59
N SER A 25 -17.07 10.00 5.82
CA SER A 25 -17.19 10.85 7.02
C SER A 25 -16.13 11.96 7.12
N LEU A 26 -15.02 11.81 6.39
CA LEU A 26 -13.87 12.72 6.44
C LEU A 26 -13.73 13.53 5.15
N TYR A 27 -14.32 13.05 4.06
CA TYR A 27 -14.29 13.68 2.74
C TYR A 27 -14.77 15.14 2.82
N GLU A 28 -13.97 16.07 2.30
CA GLU A 28 -14.16 17.54 2.37
C GLU A 28 -14.13 18.17 3.78
N TYR A 29 -14.20 17.39 4.86
CA TYR A 29 -14.23 17.89 6.23
C TYR A 29 -12.86 17.84 6.94
N ARG A 30 -12.02 16.85 6.63
CA ARG A 30 -10.76 16.55 7.33
C ARG A 30 -9.71 15.94 6.39
N SER A 31 -8.43 16.17 6.68
CA SER A 31 -7.33 15.51 5.96
C SER A 31 -7.10 14.08 6.47
N ILE A 32 -6.77 13.16 5.57
CA ILE A 32 -6.45 11.76 5.86
C ILE A 32 -5.07 11.45 5.28
N ILE A 33 -4.20 10.81 6.07
CA ILE A 33 -2.96 10.22 5.57
C ILE A 33 -3.21 8.73 5.37
N LEU A 34 -3.12 8.28 4.13
CA LEU A 34 -3.23 6.87 3.75
C LEU A 34 -1.88 6.37 3.26
N THR A 35 -1.43 5.24 3.82
CA THR A 35 -0.23 4.54 3.37
C THR A 35 -0.63 3.18 2.83
N THR A 36 -0.11 2.85 1.65
CA THR A 36 -0.37 1.57 0.99
C THR A 36 0.92 1.05 0.40
N THR A 37 1.08 -0.27 0.46
CA THR A 37 2.16 -0.99 -0.23
C THR A 37 1.83 -1.27 -1.70
N LYS A 38 0.58 -0.99 -2.11
CA LYS A 38 0.08 -1.20 -3.47
C LYS A 38 -0.14 0.11 -4.20
N ASN A 39 0.29 0.14 -5.46
CA ASN A 39 0.03 1.27 -6.35
C ASN A 39 -1.48 1.44 -6.57
N LEU A 40 -1.97 2.67 -6.66
CA LEU A 40 -3.37 3.02 -6.89
C LEU A 40 -3.96 2.36 -8.15
N ILE A 41 -3.15 2.22 -9.20
CA ILE A 41 -3.60 1.54 -10.43
C ILE A 41 -3.98 0.08 -10.15
N SER A 42 -3.31 -0.57 -9.19
CA SER A 42 -3.61 -1.95 -8.77
C SER A 42 -4.76 -2.07 -7.77
N TRP A 43 -5.39 -0.95 -7.39
CA TRP A 43 -6.52 -0.99 -6.46
C TRP A 43 -7.73 -1.66 -7.09
N GLY A 44 -7.97 -1.50 -8.40
CA GLY A 44 -9.11 -2.17 -9.02
C GLY A 44 -9.05 -3.69 -9.00
N GLU A 45 -7.86 -4.24 -9.23
CA GLU A 45 -7.63 -5.67 -9.05
C GLU A 45 -7.66 -6.08 -7.56
N PHE A 46 -7.44 -5.16 -6.62
CA PHE A 46 -7.47 -5.47 -5.20
C PHE A 46 -8.89 -5.53 -4.63
N PHE A 47 -9.78 -4.64 -5.05
CA PHE A 47 -11.13 -4.55 -4.51
C PHE A 47 -12.08 -5.64 -5.06
N HIS A 48 -11.84 -6.17 -6.27
CA HIS A 48 -12.55 -7.31 -6.90
C HIS A 48 -14.10 -7.16 -6.90
N ASP A 49 -14.69 -6.73 -8.02
CA ASP A 49 -16.13 -6.75 -8.32
C ASP A 49 -17.07 -6.09 -7.28
N ASP A 50 -16.52 -5.23 -6.43
CA ASP A 50 -17.25 -4.57 -5.36
C ASP A 50 -17.63 -3.14 -5.80
N ASN A 51 -18.92 -2.81 -5.74
CA ASN A 51 -19.47 -1.47 -6.07
C ASN A 51 -18.90 -0.31 -5.22
N VAL A 52 -18.07 -0.60 -4.21
CA VAL A 52 -17.45 0.40 -3.32
C VAL A 52 -16.09 0.88 -3.80
N GLU A 53 -15.44 0.18 -4.73
CA GLU A 53 -14.11 0.53 -5.21
C GLU A 53 -14.06 1.94 -5.83
N VAL A 54 -14.86 2.17 -6.86
CA VAL A 54 -14.89 3.44 -7.59
C VAL A 54 -15.20 4.61 -6.65
N PRO A 55 -16.23 4.54 -5.76
CA PRO A 55 -16.46 5.56 -4.74
C PRO A 55 -15.28 5.86 -3.81
N ILE A 56 -14.56 4.81 -3.37
CA ILE A 56 -13.39 4.94 -2.48
C ILE A 56 -12.26 5.66 -3.22
N ILE A 57 -11.93 5.20 -4.42
CA ILE A 57 -10.84 5.77 -5.22
C ILE A 57 -11.15 7.23 -5.54
N ASP A 58 -12.34 7.51 -6.11
CA ASP A 58 -12.78 8.85 -6.50
C ASP A 58 -12.62 9.88 -5.36
N ARG A 59 -13.14 9.57 -4.18
CA ARG A 59 -13.06 10.45 -3.00
C ARG A 59 -11.66 10.57 -2.43
N THR A 60 -10.88 9.50 -2.49
CA THR A 60 -9.49 9.52 -2.03
C THR A 60 -8.65 10.40 -2.92
N ILE A 61 -8.83 10.32 -4.25
CA ILE A 61 -7.98 11.05 -5.20
C ILE A 61 -8.37 12.52 -5.34
N HIS A 62 -9.65 12.87 -5.14
CA HIS A 62 -10.20 14.20 -5.46
C HIS A 62 -9.46 15.37 -4.79
N HIS A 63 -9.05 15.23 -3.53
CA HIS A 63 -8.31 16.27 -2.79
C HIS A 63 -7.00 15.75 -2.19
N SER A 64 -6.28 14.88 -2.90
CA SER A 64 -5.06 14.24 -2.40
C SER A 64 -3.76 14.75 -3.01
N HIS A 65 -2.69 14.55 -2.25
CA HIS A 65 -1.32 14.66 -2.73
C HIS A 65 -0.67 13.27 -2.67
N PHE A 66 -0.17 12.79 -3.80
CA PHE A 66 0.48 11.48 -3.89
C PHE A 66 1.98 11.61 -3.65
N LEU A 67 2.47 10.82 -2.68
CA LEU A 67 3.89 10.61 -2.46
C LEU A 67 4.18 9.14 -2.72
N CYS A 68 4.91 8.86 -3.80
CA CYS A 68 5.38 7.52 -4.13
C CYS A 68 6.86 7.41 -3.77
N TRP A 69 7.21 6.44 -2.94
CA TRP A 69 8.60 6.12 -2.61
C TRP A 69 8.95 4.74 -3.16
N GLU A 70 10.03 4.67 -3.92
CA GLU A 70 10.63 3.41 -4.32
C GLU A 70 11.77 3.09 -3.35
N ALA A 71 11.55 2.10 -2.48
CA ALA A 71 12.62 1.59 -1.65
C ALA A 71 13.54 0.72 -2.53
N LYS A 72 14.70 1.26 -2.91
CA LYS A 72 15.80 0.43 -3.39
C LYS A 72 16.32 -0.36 -2.19
N LEU A 73 16.15 -1.68 -2.22
CA LEU A 73 16.90 -2.55 -1.34
C LEU A 73 18.39 -2.37 -1.71
N SER A 74 19.19 -1.79 -0.82
CA SER A 74 20.64 -1.91 -0.93
C SER A 74 20.96 -3.38 -0.75
N THR A 75 21.36 -4.05 -1.82
CA THR A 75 22.01 -5.36 -1.71
C THR A 75 23.40 -5.15 -1.12
N GLU A 76 23.48 -4.92 0.19
CA GLU A 76 24.70 -5.08 1.00
C GLU A 76 25.12 -6.56 1.16
N ALA A 77 24.56 -7.44 0.34
CA ALA A 77 24.93 -8.85 0.26
C ALA A 77 26.22 -9.09 -0.57
N GLU A 78 26.80 -8.07 -1.20
CA GLU A 78 27.97 -8.22 -2.07
C GLU A 78 29.32 -7.98 -1.36
N SER A 79 29.34 -7.49 -0.12
CA SER A 79 30.61 -7.30 0.63
C SER A 79 31.04 -8.50 1.48
N TYR A 80 30.15 -9.46 1.75
CA TYR A 80 30.46 -10.63 2.58
C TYR A 80 31.13 -11.80 1.85
N LYS A 81 31.32 -11.72 0.52
CA LYS A 81 31.98 -12.78 -0.25
C LYS A 81 33.49 -12.62 -0.40
N ILE A 82 34.08 -11.52 0.07
CA ILE A 82 35.51 -11.21 -0.19
C ILE A 82 36.44 -11.73 0.92
N HIS A 83 35.92 -12.17 2.07
CA HIS A 83 36.77 -12.60 3.21
C HIS A 83 36.97 -14.12 3.38
N ASP A 84 36.29 -14.97 2.61
CA ASP A 84 36.38 -16.44 2.77
C ASP A 84 37.39 -17.14 1.84
N GLU A 85 37.99 -16.43 0.87
CA GLU A 85 38.99 -17.02 -0.05
C GLU A 85 40.46 -16.78 0.38
N GLU A 86 40.71 -16.03 1.46
CA GLU A 86 42.08 -15.71 1.92
C GLU A 86 42.66 -16.70 2.94
N TRP A 87 41.87 -17.65 3.45
CA TRP A 87 42.35 -18.65 4.43
C TRP A 87 42.63 -20.05 3.84
N ALA A 88 42.51 -20.21 2.52
CA ALA A 88 42.74 -21.47 1.80
C ALA A 88 44.07 -21.52 1.02
N LYS A 89 45.11 -20.81 1.47
CA LYS A 89 46.51 -20.96 1.04
C LYS A 89 47.43 -21.07 2.25
#